data_AF-A0A353WHU0-F1
#
_entry.id   AF-A0A353WHU0-F1
#
_cell.length_a   1.000
_cell.length_b   1.000
_cell.length_c   1.000
_cell.angle_alpha   90.00
_cell.angle_beta   90.00
_cell.angle_gamma   90.00
#
_symmetry.space_group_name_H-M   'P 1'
#
loop_
_entity.id
_entity.type
_entity.pdbx_description
1 polymer ?
#
loop_
_entity_poly.entity_id
_entity_poly.type
_entity_poly.pdbx_seq_one_letter_code
_entity_poly.pdbx_strand_id
1 'polypeptide(L)'
;MTNTGSKSKLSNYLIPILAIIGIIASAELTYVYFNANFVSGAAPSFCAVNETLDCDAVAKTKFSTFLGVPLSVYGLFFYILVLKISLLPFINLPFLKEFSNPKSYIFSTASMALIVSAILAVISSTVIHKICILCYLTYLINLFILLLSKSGVSFMTHYTNTLKDGINVLSKPFWLIAVIAFSIIAASGLYYFNVSKIFIPKDPVYISNKPATGNTQNSGNILGAKNPKLIIQEYTDFECPYCSISNLMLHRLVSEVPEVQVVHYDFPLGSCNAKVNNTSHKHSCLAALYARAAEKQGKKWAMVDLLFENQQDLSEEKILQLAKKLNLNIEKLKKDAHDPLAMKQLKSDINK
;
A
#
# COMPACT_ATOMS: atom_id res chain seq x y z
N MET A 1 25.47 37.08 29.28
CA MET A 1 24.09 37.47 28.89
C MET A 1 24.13 37.97 27.45
N THR A 2 23.03 37.85 26.67
CA THR A 2 22.80 38.38 25.29
C THR A 2 23.06 37.53 24.02
N ASN A 3 22.88 36.20 24.03
CA ASN A 3 22.81 35.43 22.76
C ASN A 3 21.46 34.70 22.51
N THR A 4 20.48 34.86 23.40
CA THR A 4 19.15 34.25 23.28
C THR A 4 18.21 35.04 22.36
N GLY A 5 18.36 36.36 22.28
CA GLY A 5 17.51 37.24 21.44
C GLY A 5 17.75 37.08 19.93
N SER A 6 19.00 36.92 19.49
CA SER A 6 19.36 36.74 18.08
C SER A 6 18.92 35.36 17.56
N LYS A 7 19.22 34.28 18.30
CA LYS A 7 18.75 32.91 17.98
C LYS A 7 17.23 32.81 17.91
N SER A 8 16.51 33.52 18.80
CA SER A 8 15.05 33.56 18.81
C SER A 8 14.49 34.17 17.52
N LYS A 9 15.02 35.32 17.08
CA LYS A 9 14.59 35.96 15.82
C LYS A 9 14.90 35.09 14.61
N LEU A 10 16.09 34.49 14.54
CA LEU A 10 16.48 33.62 13.44
C LEU A 10 15.57 32.38 13.33
N SER A 11 15.25 31.73 14.45
CA SER A 11 14.35 30.56 14.47
C SER A 11 12.95 30.87 13.94
N ASN A 12 12.44 32.09 14.17
CA ASN A 12 11.10 32.50 13.75
C ASN A 12 10.96 32.65 12.22
N TYR A 13 12.07 32.82 11.48
CA TYR A 13 12.08 32.88 10.02
C TYR A 13 12.53 31.56 9.38
N LEU A 14 13.48 30.84 9.99
CA LEU A 14 13.99 29.60 9.41
C LEU A 14 13.00 28.44 9.50
N ILE A 15 12.27 28.29 10.61
CA ILE A 15 11.27 27.22 10.77
C ILE A 15 10.18 27.27 9.70
N PRO A 16 9.53 28.42 9.39
CA PRO A 16 8.52 28.45 8.33
C PRO A 16 9.12 28.15 6.94
N ILE A 17 10.34 28.60 6.65
CA ILE A 17 11.03 28.26 5.39
C ILE A 17 11.25 26.75 5.28
N LEU A 18 11.78 26.12 6.33
CA LEU A 18 11.97 24.68 6.38
C LEU A 18 10.64 23.92 6.24
N ALA A 19 9.58 24.41 6.87
CA ALA A 19 8.25 23.84 6.74
C ALA A 19 7.71 23.94 5.31
N ILE A 20 7.92 25.07 4.61
CA ILE A 20 7.54 25.22 3.20
C ILE A 20 8.30 24.23 2.31
N ILE A 21 9.62 24.09 2.50
CA ILE A 21 10.41 23.10 1.77
C ILE A 21 9.91 21.68 2.08
N GLY A 22 9.57 21.38 3.33
CA GLY A 22 8.99 20.12 3.75
C GLY A 22 7.64 19.82 3.09
N ILE A 23 6.77 20.84 2.95
CA ILE A 23 5.49 20.74 2.23
C ILE A 23 5.75 20.38 0.76
N ILE A 24 6.66 21.10 0.10
CA ILE A 24 6.99 20.86 -1.32
C ILE A 24 7.53 19.44 -1.48
N ALA A 25 8.49 19.02 -0.66
CA ALA A 25 9.07 17.67 -0.71
C ALA A 25 8.02 16.58 -0.45
N SER A 26 7.10 16.80 0.49
CA SER A 26 6.04 15.84 0.81
C SER A 26 4.95 15.78 -0.27
N ALA A 27 4.64 16.91 -0.93
CA ALA A 27 3.75 16.95 -2.08
C ALA A 27 4.36 16.16 -3.25
N GLU A 28 5.65 16.37 -3.52
CA GLU A 28 6.37 15.65 -4.56
C GLU A 28 6.45 14.15 -4.26
N LEU A 29 6.77 13.75 -3.03
CA LEU A 29 6.73 12.35 -2.61
C LEU A 29 5.33 11.74 -2.78
N THR A 30 4.27 12.52 -2.54
CA THR A 30 2.90 12.06 -2.78
C THR A 30 2.65 11.85 -4.26
N TYR A 31 3.07 12.78 -5.12
CA TYR A 31 2.98 12.64 -6.57
C TYR A 31 3.73 11.41 -7.08
N VAL A 32 4.99 11.24 -6.64
CA VAL A 32 5.82 10.05 -6.95
C VAL A 32 5.12 8.77 -6.50
N TYR A 33 4.57 8.74 -5.28
CA TYR A 33 3.83 7.59 -4.78
C TYR A 33 2.65 7.23 -5.70
N PHE A 34 1.83 8.21 -6.09
CA PHE A 34 0.67 7.94 -6.93
C PHE A 34 1.07 7.49 -8.34
N ASN A 35 2.04 8.15 -8.96
CA ASN A 35 2.53 7.76 -10.28
C ASN A 35 3.14 6.36 -10.27
N ALA A 36 4.03 6.08 -9.32
CA ALA A 36 4.74 4.80 -9.24
C ALA A 36 3.80 3.61 -8.99
N ASN A 37 2.67 3.83 -8.30
CA ASN A 37 1.78 2.76 -7.86
C ASN A 37 0.48 2.62 -8.66
N PHE A 38 -0.02 3.70 -9.30
CA PHE A 38 -1.33 3.68 -9.95
C PHE A 38 -1.29 3.98 -11.45
N VAL A 39 -0.21 4.59 -11.95
CA VAL A 39 -0.08 4.92 -13.38
C VAL A 39 0.75 3.86 -14.07
N SER A 40 0.10 3.01 -14.87
CA SER A 40 0.78 2.00 -15.69
C SER A 40 1.65 2.68 -16.75
N GLY A 41 2.95 2.39 -16.74
CA GLY A 41 3.92 2.90 -17.69
C GLY A 41 4.41 4.31 -17.35
N ALA A 42 4.22 4.76 -16.10
CA ALA A 42 4.73 6.05 -15.65
C ALA A 42 6.24 6.16 -15.92
N ALA A 43 6.64 7.32 -16.44
CA ALA A 43 8.05 7.66 -16.55
C ALA A 43 8.68 7.65 -15.14
N PRO A 44 9.95 7.21 -15.00
CA PRO A 44 10.64 7.24 -13.72
C PRO A 44 10.67 8.67 -13.18
N SER A 45 10.52 8.84 -11.86
CA SER A 45 10.64 10.17 -11.28
C SER A 45 12.05 10.72 -11.45
N PHE A 46 12.19 12.03 -11.29
CA PHE A 46 13.50 12.70 -11.34
C PHE A 46 14.49 12.18 -10.27
N CYS A 47 13.98 11.52 -9.21
CA CYS A 47 14.77 10.96 -8.13
C CYS A 47 15.16 9.48 -8.38
N ALA A 48 14.62 8.84 -9.42
CA ALA A 48 15.03 7.51 -9.86
C ALA A 48 16.26 7.62 -10.80
N VAL A 49 17.42 7.90 -10.21
CA VAL A 49 18.66 8.22 -10.95
C VAL A 49 19.47 6.96 -11.25
N ASN A 50 19.54 6.03 -10.30
CA ASN A 50 20.29 4.79 -10.44
C ASN A 50 19.72 3.70 -9.50
N GLU A 51 20.34 2.51 -9.51
CA GLU A 51 19.84 1.40 -8.70
C GLU A 51 19.91 1.66 -7.18
N THR A 52 20.76 2.55 -6.68
CA THR A 52 20.82 2.86 -5.25
C THR A 52 19.96 4.07 -4.89
N LEU A 53 19.94 5.09 -5.74
CA LEU A 53 19.18 6.34 -5.56
C LEU A 53 17.88 6.27 -6.35
N ASP A 54 16.83 5.84 -5.67
CA ASP A 54 15.53 5.57 -6.29
C ASP A 54 14.36 5.82 -5.32
N CYS A 55 13.70 6.97 -5.49
CA CYS A 55 12.48 7.30 -4.74
C CYS A 55 11.27 6.42 -5.13
N ASP A 56 11.21 5.93 -6.37
CA ASP A 56 10.08 5.16 -6.90
C ASP A 56 10.08 3.75 -6.30
N ALA A 57 11.27 3.13 -6.22
CA ALA A 57 11.45 1.84 -5.56
C ALA A 57 11.04 1.90 -4.09
N VAL A 58 11.39 2.97 -3.37
CA VAL A 58 10.97 3.17 -1.98
C VAL A 58 9.45 3.38 -1.89
N ALA A 59 8.86 4.16 -2.79
CA ALA A 59 7.43 4.45 -2.82
C ALA A 59 6.56 3.22 -3.07
N LYS A 60 7.07 2.20 -3.77
CA LYS A 60 6.37 0.91 -4.02
C LYS A 60 6.44 -0.06 -2.85
N THR A 61 7.23 0.22 -1.82
CA THR A 61 7.36 -0.70 -0.67
C THR A 61 6.16 -0.58 0.27
N LYS A 62 5.85 -1.65 1.01
CA LYS A 62 4.81 -1.59 2.08
C LYS A 62 5.10 -0.52 3.14
N PHE A 63 6.36 -0.13 3.30
CA PHE A 63 6.81 0.85 4.29
C PHE A 63 6.45 2.29 3.92
N SER A 64 6.01 2.56 2.68
CA SER A 64 5.57 3.89 2.26
C SER A 64 4.13 4.22 2.69
N THR A 65 3.42 3.29 3.33
CA THR A 65 2.03 3.46 3.79
C THR A 65 1.88 3.18 5.28
N PHE A 66 0.92 3.86 5.92
CA PHE A 66 0.48 3.60 7.28
C PHE A 66 -1.05 3.73 7.35
N LEU A 67 -1.75 2.74 7.92
CA LEU A 67 -3.22 2.67 7.96
C LEU A 67 -3.89 2.87 6.59
N GLY A 68 -3.26 2.36 5.52
CA GLY A 68 -3.76 2.51 4.16
C GLY A 68 -3.63 3.92 3.58
N VAL A 69 -2.83 4.81 4.18
CA VAL A 69 -2.54 6.16 3.66
C VAL A 69 -1.03 6.33 3.46
N PRO A 70 -0.56 6.99 2.38
CA PRO A 70 0.87 7.20 2.16
C PRO A 70 1.50 8.07 3.26
N LEU A 71 2.70 7.69 3.71
CA LEU A 71 3.47 8.44 4.73
C LEU A 71 3.73 9.90 4.32
N SER A 72 3.84 10.17 3.01
CA SER A 72 4.00 11.53 2.47
C SER A 72 2.80 12.44 2.78
N VAL A 73 1.59 11.89 2.90
CA VAL A 73 0.38 12.65 3.28
C VAL A 73 0.43 13.03 4.77
N TYR A 74 0.92 12.14 5.63
CA TYR A 74 1.19 12.48 7.02
C TYR A 74 2.28 13.55 7.15
N GLY A 75 3.32 13.47 6.31
CA GLY A 75 4.34 14.51 6.17
C GLY A 75 3.76 15.87 5.79
N LEU A 76 2.88 15.92 4.78
CA LEU A 76 2.16 17.15 4.39
C LEU A 76 1.39 17.75 5.56
N PHE A 77 0.61 16.93 6.28
CA PHE A 77 -0.13 17.39 7.45
C PHE A 77 0.80 17.95 8.53
N PHE A 78 1.89 17.24 8.83
CA PHE A 78 2.90 17.67 9.80
C PHE A 78 3.52 19.03 9.44
N TYR A 79 4.01 19.20 8.21
CA TYR A 79 4.65 20.46 7.82
C TYR A 79 3.67 21.63 7.73
N ILE A 80 2.42 21.41 7.31
CA ILE A 80 1.35 22.42 7.36
C ILE A 80 1.08 22.84 8.80
N LEU A 81 1.03 21.89 9.74
CA LEU A 81 0.86 22.18 11.17
C LEU A 81 2.03 23.02 11.70
N VAL A 82 3.28 22.62 11.43
CA VAL A 82 4.47 23.37 11.86
C VAL A 82 4.48 24.77 11.27
N LEU A 83 4.16 24.93 9.98
CA LEU A 83 4.07 26.22 9.32
C LEU A 83 3.05 27.12 10.03
N LYS A 84 1.82 26.63 10.25
CA LYS A 84 0.76 27.40 10.94
C LYS A 84 1.17 27.85 12.33
N ILE A 85 1.76 26.95 13.14
CA ILE A 85 2.21 27.28 14.50
C ILE A 85 3.37 28.28 14.47
N SER A 86 4.29 28.15 13.52
CA SER A 86 5.43 29.07 13.37
C SER A 86 5.02 30.47 12.91
N LEU A 87 3.88 30.60 12.23
CA LEU A 87 3.35 31.89 11.76
C LEU A 87 2.52 32.64 12.81
N LEU A 88 2.16 32.00 13.94
CA LEU A 88 1.39 32.63 15.02
C LEU A 88 1.94 33.98 15.51
N PRO A 89 3.26 34.17 15.68
CA PRO A 89 3.81 35.46 16.10
C PRO A 89 3.58 36.60 15.09
N PHE A 90 3.32 36.27 13.82
CA PHE A 90 3.15 37.23 12.73
C PHE A 90 1.67 37.50 12.42
N ILE A 91 0.75 36.67 12.94
CA ILE A 91 -0.67 36.73 12.62
C ILE A 91 -1.45 37.08 13.90
N ASN A 92 -2.08 38.25 13.93
CA ASN A 92 -2.88 38.70 15.08
C ASN A 92 -4.33 38.18 14.99
N LEU A 93 -4.52 36.86 14.91
CA LEU A 93 -5.85 36.25 14.94
C LEU A 93 -6.25 35.88 16.38
N PRO A 94 -7.39 36.38 16.89
CA PRO A 94 -7.80 36.16 18.29
C PRO A 94 -8.02 34.69 18.64
N PHE A 95 -8.37 33.84 17.67
CA PHE A 95 -8.60 32.40 17.83
C PHE A 95 -7.33 31.53 17.92
N LEU A 96 -6.15 32.10 17.64
CA LEU A 96 -4.88 31.38 17.68
C LEU A 96 -4.01 31.75 18.89
N LYS A 97 -4.49 32.68 19.73
CA LYS A 97 -3.79 33.14 20.95
C LYS A 97 -3.85 32.11 22.07
N GLU A 98 -4.68 31.10 21.93
CA GLU A 98 -4.82 29.96 22.83
C GLU A 98 -3.56 29.10 22.94
N PHE A 99 -2.70 29.08 21.91
CA PHE A 99 -1.43 28.33 21.92
C PHE A 99 -0.33 29.15 22.61
N SER A 100 -0.27 29.04 23.93
CA SER A 100 0.62 29.85 24.77
C SER A 100 2.11 29.54 24.55
N ASN A 101 2.46 28.31 24.15
CA ASN A 101 3.85 27.87 23.99
C ASN A 101 4.15 27.28 22.59
N PRO A 102 4.13 28.07 21.50
CA PRO A 102 4.26 27.56 20.12
C PRO A 102 5.56 26.78 19.87
N LYS A 103 6.69 27.20 20.46
CA LYS A 103 7.97 26.47 20.32
C LYS A 103 7.94 25.09 20.97
N SER A 104 7.23 24.91 22.08
CA SER A 104 7.09 23.59 22.72
C SER A 104 6.24 22.63 21.90
N TYR A 105 5.20 23.12 21.22
CA TYR A 105 4.43 22.32 20.27
C TYR A 105 5.27 21.86 19.07
N ILE A 106 6.02 22.79 18.46
CA ILE A 106 6.92 22.45 17.34
C ILE A 106 7.98 21.45 17.80
N PHE A 107 8.58 21.65 18.97
CA PHE A 107 9.58 20.74 19.52
C PHE A 107 9.04 19.33 19.74
N SER A 108 7.90 19.21 20.44
CA SER A 108 7.29 17.92 20.80
C SER A 108 6.80 17.13 19.58
N THR A 109 6.31 17.84 18.55
CA THR A 109 5.88 17.19 17.30
C THR A 109 7.06 16.82 16.40
N ALA A 110 8.07 17.70 16.29
CA ALA A 110 9.28 17.42 15.52
C ALA A 110 10.13 16.29 16.11
N SER A 111 10.16 16.13 17.44
CA SER A 111 10.86 15.01 18.07
C SER A 111 10.21 13.67 17.75
N MET A 112 8.87 13.60 17.74
CA MET A 112 8.14 12.40 17.29
C MET A 112 8.39 12.11 15.81
N ALA A 113 8.32 13.14 14.95
CA ALA A 113 8.62 13.01 13.53
C ALA A 113 10.06 12.52 13.28
N LEU A 114 11.03 12.95 14.09
CA LEU A 114 12.43 12.52 14.00
C LEU A 114 12.61 11.05 14.38
N ILE A 115 11.89 10.54 15.39
CA ILE A 115 11.90 9.12 15.76
C ILE A 115 11.40 8.27 14.58
N VAL A 116 10.26 8.64 13.99
CA VAL A 116 9.72 7.96 12.81
C VAL A 116 10.71 8.05 11.64
N SER A 117 11.30 9.21 11.40
CA SER A 117 12.31 9.42 10.35
C SER A 117 13.53 8.52 10.55
N ALA A 118 14.01 8.35 11.78
CA ALA A 118 15.13 7.48 12.10
C ALA A 118 14.82 6.01 11.83
N ILE A 119 13.62 5.54 12.21
CA ILE A 119 13.16 4.17 11.91
C ILE A 119 13.13 3.94 10.40
N LEU A 120 12.55 4.88 9.64
CA LEU A 120 12.46 4.77 8.18
C LEU A 120 13.83 4.84 7.51
N ALA A 121 14.75 5.67 8.01
CA ALA A 121 16.12 5.74 7.49
C ALA A 121 16.86 4.40 7.69
N VAL A 122 16.69 3.75 8.85
CA VAL A 122 17.23 2.40 9.10
C VAL A 122 16.63 1.41 8.11
N ILE A 123 15.30 1.34 7.99
CA ILE A 123 14.62 0.43 7.05
C ILE A 123 15.08 0.66 5.61
N SER A 124 15.18 1.92 5.17
CA SER A 124 15.66 2.30 3.84
C SER A 124 17.06 1.74 3.57
N SER A 125 17.93 1.79 4.56
CA SER A 125 19.34 1.39 4.43
C SER A 125 19.58 -0.11 4.58
N THR A 126 18.86 -0.77 5.49
CA THR A 126 19.14 -2.16 5.88
C THR A 126 18.16 -3.19 5.30
N VAL A 127 16.94 -2.77 4.93
CA VAL A 127 15.91 -3.69 4.42
C VAL A 127 15.67 -3.46 2.94
N ILE A 128 15.52 -2.19 2.52
CA ILE A 128 15.19 -1.85 1.13
C ILE A 128 16.47 -1.74 0.29
N HIS A 129 17.61 -1.37 0.91
CA HIS A 129 18.89 -1.09 0.25
C HIS A 129 18.78 -0.05 -0.88
N LYS A 130 17.87 0.92 -0.71
CA LYS A 130 17.66 2.06 -1.61
C LYS A 130 17.64 3.35 -0.80
N ILE A 131 18.10 4.43 -1.40
CA ILE A 131 18.18 5.77 -0.81
C ILE A 131 17.22 6.68 -1.58
N CYS A 132 16.20 7.17 -0.88
CA CYS A 132 15.25 8.15 -1.39
C CYS A 132 15.72 9.56 -1.02
N ILE A 133 16.18 10.35 -2.01
CA ILE A 133 16.76 11.70 -1.78
C ILE A 133 15.74 12.62 -1.09
N LEU A 134 14.48 12.60 -1.54
CA LEU A 134 13.42 13.41 -0.95
C LEU A 134 13.11 13.00 0.50
N CYS A 135 13.16 11.70 0.80
CA CYS A 135 12.93 11.19 2.16
C CYS A 135 14.04 11.68 3.09
N TYR A 136 15.31 11.52 2.69
CA TYR A 136 16.45 12.00 3.47
C TYR A 136 16.47 13.53 3.63
N LEU A 137 16.03 14.27 2.61
CA LEU A 137 15.79 15.70 2.73
C LEU A 137 14.76 15.99 3.83
N THR A 138 13.61 15.31 3.85
CA THR A 138 12.62 15.48 4.92
C THR A 138 13.15 15.09 6.31
N TYR A 139 14.03 14.08 6.40
CA TYR A 139 14.64 13.68 7.68
C TYR A 139 15.58 14.76 8.22
N LEU A 140 16.39 15.36 7.34
CA LEU A 140 17.25 16.49 7.69
C LEU A 140 16.41 17.71 8.10
N ILE A 141 15.34 18.03 7.36
CA ILE A 141 14.42 19.11 7.70
C ILE A 141 13.82 18.90 9.10
N ASN A 142 13.35 17.69 9.42
CA ASN A 142 12.82 17.34 10.74
C ASN A 142 13.85 17.56 11.86
N LEU A 143 15.11 17.15 11.63
CA LEU A 143 16.20 17.39 12.56
C LEU A 143 16.45 18.89 12.78
N PHE A 144 16.51 19.68 11.70
CA PHE A 144 16.72 21.12 11.83
C PHE A 144 15.56 21.84 12.51
N ILE A 145 14.31 21.47 12.23
CA ILE A 145 13.13 22.00 12.94
C ILE A 145 13.23 21.70 14.44
N LEU A 146 13.63 20.49 14.83
CA LEU A 146 13.83 20.13 16.24
C LEU A 146 14.93 20.97 16.90
N LEU A 147 16.08 21.14 16.23
CA LEU A 147 17.20 21.93 16.74
C LEU A 147 16.86 23.41 16.88
N LEU A 148 16.09 23.98 15.93
CA LEU A 148 15.68 25.38 15.94
C LEU A 148 14.52 25.67 16.90
N SER A 149 13.70 24.66 17.21
CA SER A 149 12.59 24.79 18.18
C SER A 149 13.03 24.65 19.63
N LYS A 150 14.25 24.15 19.88
CA LYS A 150 14.84 24.08 21.23
C LYS A 150 14.85 25.45 21.88
N SER A 151 14.21 25.57 23.04
CA SER A 151 14.23 26.79 23.85
C SER A 151 15.07 26.59 25.12
N GLY A 152 15.17 27.61 25.98
CA GLY A 152 15.93 27.55 27.23
C GLY A 152 15.31 26.65 28.32
N VAL A 153 14.23 25.92 28.01
CA VAL A 153 13.55 25.01 28.93
C VAL A 153 14.03 23.56 28.72
N SER A 154 13.80 22.70 29.72
CA SER A 154 14.21 21.30 29.62
C SER A 154 13.38 20.52 28.60
N PHE A 155 13.92 19.39 28.12
CA PHE A 155 13.23 18.48 27.21
C PHE A 155 11.84 18.09 27.74
N MET A 156 11.74 17.65 28.99
CA MET A 156 10.46 17.26 29.60
C MET A 156 9.50 18.43 29.74
N THR A 157 10.02 19.64 29.98
CA THR A 157 9.19 20.85 30.10
C THR A 157 8.46 21.16 28.80
N HIS A 158 9.06 20.88 27.64
CA HIS A 158 8.37 21.05 26.35
C HIS A 158 7.11 20.19 26.28
N TYR A 159 7.21 18.90 26.64
CA TYR A 159 6.06 18.00 26.65
C TYR A 159 5.01 18.40 27.68
N THR A 160 5.42 18.77 28.90
CA THR A 160 4.45 19.21 29.92
C THR A 160 3.72 20.48 29.51
N ASN A 161 4.39 21.42 28.85
CA ASN A 161 3.77 22.65 28.37
C ASN A 161 2.81 22.36 27.21
N THR A 162 3.20 21.50 26.26
CA THR A 162 2.33 21.05 25.17
C THR A 162 1.08 20.34 25.69
N LEU A 163 1.21 19.48 26.70
CA LEU A 163 0.09 18.79 27.32
C LEU A 163 -0.83 19.76 28.09
N LYS A 164 -0.28 20.66 28.91
CA LYS A 164 -1.06 21.65 29.66
C LYS A 164 -1.83 22.58 28.74
N ASP A 165 -1.16 23.14 27.73
CA ASP A 165 -1.80 24.00 26.75
C ASP A 165 -2.88 23.22 25.97
N GLY A 166 -2.61 21.96 25.61
CA GLY A 166 -3.59 21.08 24.96
C GLY A 166 -4.84 20.83 25.81
N ILE A 167 -4.68 20.54 27.10
CA ILE A 167 -5.79 20.36 28.05
C ILE A 167 -6.59 21.67 28.21
N ASN A 168 -5.91 22.81 28.32
CA ASN A 168 -6.56 24.12 28.41
C ASN A 168 -7.32 24.52 27.14
N VAL A 169 -6.83 24.11 25.97
CA VAL A 169 -7.56 24.28 24.70
C VAL A 169 -8.79 23.38 24.69
N LEU A 170 -8.64 22.11 25.06
CA LEU A 170 -9.72 21.11 25.09
C LEU A 170 -10.77 21.36 26.19
N SER A 171 -10.46 22.13 27.23
CA SER A 171 -11.45 22.52 28.24
C SER A 171 -12.47 23.53 27.70
N LYS A 172 -12.21 24.18 26.57
CA LYS A 172 -13.17 25.07 25.90
C LYS A 172 -14.14 24.23 25.04
N PRO A 173 -15.47 24.42 25.17
CA PRO A 173 -16.47 23.55 24.53
C PRO A 173 -16.39 23.56 23.01
N PHE A 174 -16.09 24.71 22.41
CA PHE A 174 -15.90 24.84 20.96
C PHE A 174 -14.76 23.93 20.44
N TRP A 175 -13.60 23.96 21.10
CA TRP A 175 -12.43 23.17 20.71
C TRP A 175 -12.60 21.69 21.00
N LEU A 176 -13.24 21.34 22.11
CA LEU A 176 -13.58 19.94 22.42
C LEU A 176 -14.44 19.33 21.31
N ILE A 177 -15.52 20.01 20.92
CA ILE A 177 -16.42 19.55 19.86
C ILE A 177 -15.68 19.45 18.52
N ALA A 178 -14.85 20.46 18.19
CA ALA A 178 -14.07 20.47 16.96
C ALA A 178 -13.06 19.29 16.90
N VAL A 179 -12.35 19.00 18.00
CA VAL A 179 -11.40 17.88 18.06
C VAL A 179 -12.11 16.54 18.01
N ILE A 180 -13.24 16.37 18.70
CA ILE A 180 -14.03 15.14 18.65
C ILE A 180 -14.56 14.90 17.22
N ALA A 181 -15.15 15.92 16.60
CA ALA A 181 -15.66 15.83 15.24
C ALA A 181 -14.54 15.49 14.24
N PHE A 182 -13.40 16.19 14.33
CA PHE A 182 -12.23 15.89 13.49
C PHE A 182 -11.70 14.48 13.72
N SER A 183 -11.63 14.01 14.97
CA SER A 183 -11.15 12.67 15.31
C SER A 183 -12.08 11.58 14.78
N ILE A 184 -13.40 11.77 14.84
CA ILE A 184 -14.38 10.82 14.27
C ILE A 184 -14.24 10.76 12.75
N ILE A 185 -14.13 11.91 12.09
CA ILE A 185 -13.96 11.99 10.62
C ILE A 185 -12.63 11.34 10.21
N ALA A 186 -11.53 11.66 10.90
CA ALA A 186 -10.22 11.09 10.62
C ALA A 186 -10.20 9.58 10.87
N ALA A 187 -10.76 9.09 11.98
CA ALA A 187 -10.83 7.66 12.28
C ALA A 187 -11.70 6.91 11.27
N SER A 188 -12.85 7.47 10.90
CA SER A 188 -13.74 6.91 9.87
C SER A 188 -13.06 6.86 8.50
N GLY A 189 -12.37 7.94 8.13
CA GLY A 189 -11.59 8.01 6.90
C GLY A 189 -10.45 7.00 6.87
N LEU A 190 -9.66 6.92 7.94
CA LEU A 190 -8.57 5.95 8.07
C LEU A 190 -9.09 4.50 8.06
N TYR A 191 -10.19 4.23 8.75
CA TYR A 191 -10.84 2.92 8.72
C TYR A 191 -11.30 2.57 7.30
N TYR A 192 -11.97 3.51 6.63
CA TYR A 192 -12.40 3.34 5.24
C TYR A 192 -11.21 3.08 4.32
N PHE A 193 -10.13 3.85 4.39
CA PHE A 193 -8.95 3.65 3.55
C PHE A 193 -8.22 2.34 3.84
N ASN A 194 -8.14 1.93 5.11
CA ASN A 194 -7.54 0.67 5.51
C ASN A 194 -8.34 -0.54 5.01
N VAL A 195 -9.68 -0.50 5.09
CA VAL A 195 -10.56 -1.61 4.67
C VAL A 195 -10.75 -1.64 3.15
N SER A 196 -10.96 -0.49 2.52
CA SER A 196 -11.16 -0.41 1.06
C SER A 196 -9.88 -0.66 0.26
N LYS A 197 -8.71 -0.56 0.91
CA LYS A 197 -7.39 -0.67 0.28
C LYS A 197 -7.20 0.28 -0.91
N ILE A 198 -7.92 1.41 -0.93
CA ILE A 198 -7.98 2.30 -2.10
C ILE A 198 -6.63 2.90 -2.48
N PHE A 199 -5.76 3.16 -1.50
CA PHE A 199 -4.41 3.69 -1.70
C PHE A 199 -3.33 2.62 -1.59
N ILE A 200 -3.69 1.35 -1.39
CA ILE A 200 -2.73 0.26 -1.54
C ILE A 200 -2.69 -0.05 -3.03
N PRO A 201 -1.51 -0.11 -3.65
CA PRO A 201 -1.39 -0.47 -5.05
C PRO A 201 -2.06 -1.84 -5.20
N LYS A 202 -3.14 -1.92 -5.97
CA LYS A 202 -3.50 -3.18 -6.62
C LYS A 202 -2.37 -3.37 -7.60
N ASP A 203 -1.52 -4.37 -7.42
CA ASP A 203 -0.46 -4.66 -8.39
C ASP A 203 -1.08 -4.51 -9.78
N PRO A 204 -0.66 -3.52 -10.60
CA PRO A 204 -1.13 -3.46 -11.96
C PRO A 204 -0.66 -4.78 -12.54
N VAL A 205 -1.63 -5.63 -12.85
CA VAL A 205 -1.43 -6.83 -13.65
C VAL A 205 -0.86 -6.32 -14.96
N TYR A 206 0.47 -6.19 -15.03
CA TYR A 206 1.19 -6.25 -16.27
C TYR A 206 1.05 -7.71 -16.69
N ILE A 207 -0.08 -8.03 -17.32
CA ILE A 207 -0.04 -9.04 -18.37
C ILE A 207 1.00 -8.47 -19.33
N SER A 208 2.20 -9.03 -19.27
CA SER A 208 3.13 -8.93 -20.37
C SER A 208 2.36 -9.49 -21.56
N ASN A 209 1.77 -8.60 -22.36
CA ASN A 209 1.27 -8.90 -23.70
C ASN A 209 2.43 -9.27 -24.64
N LYS A 210 3.64 -9.47 -24.12
CA LYS A 210 4.67 -10.21 -24.83
C LYS A 210 4.23 -11.68 -24.79
N PRO A 211 3.75 -12.25 -25.92
CA PRO A 211 3.58 -13.69 -25.98
C PRO A 211 4.92 -14.30 -25.58
N ALA A 212 4.88 -15.28 -24.67
CA ALA A 212 6.08 -16.01 -24.29
C ALA A 212 6.74 -16.52 -25.58
N THR A 213 7.90 -15.93 -25.88
CA THR A 213 8.63 -16.20 -27.11
C THR A 213 9.45 -17.46 -26.84
N GLY A 214 8.78 -18.61 -26.88
CA GLY A 214 9.42 -19.91 -26.75
C GLY A 214 8.46 -20.99 -26.26
N ASN A 215 8.02 -21.87 -27.17
CA ASN A 215 7.49 -23.21 -26.89
C ASN A 215 6.42 -23.35 -25.77
N THR A 216 5.69 -22.29 -25.42
CA THR A 216 4.66 -22.31 -24.39
C THR A 216 3.37 -22.89 -24.96
N GLN A 217 2.98 -24.06 -24.47
CA GLN A 217 1.66 -24.63 -24.75
C GLN A 217 0.87 -24.63 -23.46
N ASN A 218 0.03 -23.60 -23.29
CA ASN A 218 -0.94 -23.58 -22.21
C ASN A 218 -1.99 -24.65 -22.53
N SER A 219 -1.91 -25.81 -21.86
CA SER A 219 -2.78 -26.95 -22.13
C SER A 219 -3.18 -27.62 -20.84
N GLY A 220 -4.48 -27.83 -20.66
CA GLY A 220 -5.02 -28.33 -19.41
C GLY A 220 -4.57 -27.47 -18.24
N ASN A 221 -3.95 -28.12 -17.25
CA ASN A 221 -3.41 -27.48 -16.06
C ASN A 221 -1.92 -27.08 -16.15
N ILE A 222 -1.34 -27.09 -17.35
CA ILE A 222 0.08 -26.80 -17.58
C ILE A 222 0.26 -25.39 -18.16
N LEU A 223 1.20 -24.64 -17.60
CA LEU A 223 1.67 -23.33 -18.05
C LEU A 223 3.19 -23.37 -18.27
N GLY A 224 3.67 -22.77 -19.36
CA GLY A 224 5.10 -22.67 -19.66
C GLY A 224 5.64 -23.82 -20.53
N ALA A 225 6.85 -24.29 -20.21
CA ALA A 225 7.65 -25.18 -21.06
C ALA A 225 7.00 -26.53 -21.33
N LYS A 226 7.07 -27.03 -22.57
CA LYS A 226 6.66 -28.41 -22.92
C LYS A 226 7.61 -29.49 -22.37
N ASN A 227 8.92 -29.19 -22.37
CA ASN A 227 9.99 -30.07 -21.88
C ASN A 227 10.77 -29.33 -20.77
N PRO A 228 10.24 -29.28 -19.53
CA PRO A 228 10.86 -28.51 -18.47
C PRO A 228 12.12 -29.16 -17.89
N LYS A 229 13.05 -28.32 -17.42
CA LYS A 229 14.11 -28.73 -16.48
C LYS A 229 13.66 -28.60 -15.02
N LEU A 230 12.70 -27.71 -14.76
CA LEU A 230 12.11 -27.49 -13.44
C LEU A 230 10.58 -27.49 -13.56
N ILE A 231 9.93 -28.29 -12.71
CA ILE A 231 8.47 -28.36 -12.59
C ILE A 231 8.07 -27.77 -11.24
N ILE A 232 7.23 -26.75 -11.28
CA ILE A 232 6.61 -26.16 -10.10
C ILE A 232 5.18 -26.68 -10.01
N GLN A 233 4.84 -27.34 -8.91
CA GLN A 233 3.48 -27.77 -8.62
C GLN A 233 2.82 -26.70 -7.75
N GLU A 234 1.81 -26.03 -8.29
CA GLU A 234 1.12 -24.95 -7.59
C GLU A 234 -0.28 -25.39 -7.16
N TYR A 235 -0.59 -25.18 -5.88
CA TYR A 235 -1.90 -25.47 -5.30
C TYR A 235 -2.56 -24.15 -4.90
N THR A 236 -3.71 -23.83 -5.49
CA THR A 236 -4.30 -22.49 -5.32
C THR A 236 -5.77 -22.48 -4.97
N ASP A 237 -6.19 -21.38 -4.37
CA ASP A 237 -7.57 -21.01 -4.13
C ASP A 237 -7.88 -19.64 -4.75
N PHE A 238 -9.00 -19.55 -5.48
CA PHE A 238 -9.38 -18.33 -6.23
C PHE A 238 -9.80 -17.14 -5.35
N GLU A 239 -10.14 -17.34 -4.09
CA GLU A 239 -10.42 -16.26 -3.12
C GLU A 239 -9.19 -15.92 -2.24
N CYS A 240 -8.09 -16.68 -2.34
CA CYS A 240 -6.86 -16.41 -1.61
C CYS A 240 -6.06 -15.26 -2.26
N PRO A 241 -5.81 -14.14 -1.55
CA PRO A 241 -5.07 -13.01 -2.12
C PRO A 241 -3.63 -13.36 -2.53
N TYR A 242 -2.96 -14.24 -1.77
CA TYR A 242 -1.60 -14.65 -2.08
C TYR A 242 -1.52 -15.58 -3.31
N CYS A 243 -2.57 -16.35 -3.59
CA CYS A 243 -2.62 -17.18 -4.79
C CYS A 243 -2.71 -16.33 -6.06
N SER A 244 -3.42 -15.20 -6.04
CA SER A 244 -3.45 -14.26 -7.18
C SER A 244 -2.07 -13.65 -7.46
N ILE A 245 -1.35 -13.27 -6.40
CA ILE A 245 0.04 -12.79 -6.50
C ILE A 245 0.96 -13.89 -7.06
N SER A 246 0.80 -15.14 -6.59
CA SER A 246 1.56 -16.30 -7.07
C SER A 246 1.31 -16.55 -8.56
N ASN A 247 0.06 -16.53 -9.02
CA ASN A 247 -0.29 -16.67 -10.44
C ASN A 247 0.45 -15.64 -11.31
N LEU A 248 0.50 -14.37 -10.87
CA LEU A 248 1.25 -13.31 -11.57
C LEU A 248 2.76 -13.61 -11.61
N MET A 249 3.36 -13.99 -10.48
CA MET A 249 4.78 -14.31 -10.40
C MET A 249 5.15 -15.50 -11.28
N LEU A 250 4.30 -16.52 -11.33
CA LEU A 250 4.52 -17.73 -12.11
C LEU A 250 4.38 -17.47 -13.61
N HIS A 251 3.40 -16.67 -14.05
CA HIS A 251 3.32 -16.19 -15.43
C HIS A 251 4.60 -15.45 -15.85
N ARG A 252 5.10 -14.57 -14.98
CA ARG A 252 6.36 -13.88 -15.22
C ARG A 252 7.54 -14.86 -15.30
N LEU A 253 7.64 -15.80 -14.36
CA LEU A 253 8.71 -16.78 -14.30
C LEU A 253 8.77 -17.64 -15.57
N VAL A 254 7.64 -18.18 -16.04
CA VAL A 254 7.62 -18.98 -17.27
C VAL A 254 7.92 -18.15 -18.52
N SER A 255 7.67 -16.84 -18.48
CA SER A 255 8.00 -15.92 -19.58
C SER A 255 9.48 -15.56 -19.63
N GLU A 256 10.15 -15.48 -18.48
CA GLU A 256 11.56 -15.13 -18.35
C GLU A 256 12.49 -16.36 -18.40
N VAL A 257 11.99 -17.53 -18.00
CA VAL A 257 12.74 -18.78 -17.92
C VAL A 257 12.03 -19.88 -18.73
N PRO A 258 12.35 -20.04 -20.03
CA PRO A 258 11.65 -20.96 -20.95
C PRO A 258 11.75 -22.46 -20.60
N GLU A 259 12.54 -22.81 -19.59
CA GLU A 259 12.77 -24.19 -19.13
C GLU A 259 11.90 -24.55 -17.91
N VAL A 260 11.09 -23.61 -17.42
CA VAL A 260 10.18 -23.81 -16.29
C VAL A 260 8.79 -24.18 -16.78
N GLN A 261 8.19 -25.16 -16.11
CA GLN A 261 6.79 -25.52 -16.26
C GLN A 261 6.08 -25.39 -14.92
N VAL A 262 4.87 -24.85 -14.96
CA VAL A 262 3.96 -24.78 -13.82
C VAL A 262 2.82 -25.75 -14.07
N VAL A 263 2.56 -26.60 -13.08
CA VAL A 263 1.44 -27.54 -13.05
C VAL A 263 0.49 -27.09 -11.95
N HIS A 264 -0.67 -26.61 -12.36
CA HIS A 264 -1.68 -26.02 -11.49
C HIS A 264 -2.64 -27.07 -10.94
N TYR A 265 -2.94 -26.99 -9.65
CA TYR A 265 -3.91 -27.81 -8.94
C TYR A 265 -4.87 -26.90 -8.16
N ASP A 266 -6.18 -27.11 -8.33
CA ASP A 266 -7.14 -26.39 -7.51
C ASP A 266 -7.14 -26.99 -6.10
N PHE A 267 -6.88 -26.15 -5.10
CA PHE A 267 -6.92 -26.47 -3.68
C PHE A 267 -7.79 -25.43 -2.97
N PRO A 268 -9.11 -25.43 -3.19
CA PRO A 268 -10.00 -24.47 -2.55
C PRO A 268 -9.93 -24.61 -1.03
N LEU A 269 -9.88 -23.47 -0.35
CA LEU A 269 -9.89 -23.31 1.10
C LEU A 269 -11.32 -23.12 1.63
N GLY A 270 -12.34 -23.35 0.80
CA GLY A 270 -13.74 -23.34 1.19
C GLY A 270 -14.28 -24.71 1.62
N SER A 271 -15.62 -24.79 1.70
CA SER A 271 -16.35 -25.92 2.31
C SER A 271 -16.22 -27.27 1.60
N CYS A 272 -15.80 -27.30 0.34
CA CYS A 272 -15.60 -28.55 -0.42
C CYS A 272 -14.29 -29.27 -0.08
N ASN A 273 -13.38 -28.63 0.67
CA ASN A 273 -12.11 -29.20 1.08
C ASN A 273 -12.12 -29.58 2.56
N ALA A 274 -12.25 -30.87 2.84
CA ALA A 274 -12.29 -31.39 4.21
C ALA A 274 -10.99 -31.21 5.01
N LYS A 275 -9.86 -30.91 4.33
CA LYS A 275 -8.56 -30.65 4.99
C LYS A 275 -8.48 -29.23 5.58
N VAL A 276 -9.44 -28.36 5.30
CA VAL A 276 -9.42 -26.94 5.66
C VAL A 276 -10.71 -26.60 6.40
N ASN A 277 -10.60 -25.83 7.48
CA ASN A 277 -11.75 -25.30 8.21
C ASN A 277 -11.78 -23.78 8.07
N ASN A 278 -12.30 -23.29 6.93
CA ASN A 278 -12.38 -21.87 6.62
C ASN A 278 -13.73 -21.55 5.96
N THR A 279 -14.44 -20.58 6.53
CA THR A 279 -15.78 -20.15 6.10
C THR A 279 -15.76 -18.82 5.34
N SER A 280 -14.59 -18.19 5.22
CA SER A 280 -14.41 -16.91 4.52
C SER A 280 -14.32 -17.10 3.00
N HIS A 281 -13.88 -18.26 2.52
CA HIS A 281 -13.73 -18.58 1.10
C HIS A 281 -15.00 -19.25 0.56
N LYS A 282 -16.09 -18.48 0.50
CA LYS A 282 -17.44 -18.95 0.16
C LYS A 282 -17.58 -19.45 -1.27
N HIS A 283 -16.88 -18.85 -2.23
CA HIS A 283 -17.02 -19.14 -3.65
C HIS A 283 -15.84 -19.92 -4.24
N SER A 284 -14.78 -20.15 -3.47
CA SER A 284 -13.57 -20.87 -3.89
C SER A 284 -13.86 -22.18 -4.62
N CYS A 285 -14.74 -23.00 -4.06
CA CYS A 285 -15.15 -24.28 -4.62
C CYS A 285 -15.85 -24.11 -5.97
N LEU A 286 -16.74 -23.12 -6.07
CA LEU A 286 -17.46 -22.82 -7.29
C LEU A 286 -16.50 -22.34 -8.37
N ALA A 287 -15.61 -21.39 -8.04
CA ALA A 287 -14.59 -20.89 -8.95
C ALA A 287 -13.68 -22.01 -9.50
N ALA A 288 -13.25 -22.94 -8.64
CA ALA A 288 -12.48 -24.11 -9.06
C ALA A 288 -13.23 -25.02 -10.05
N LEU A 289 -14.53 -25.27 -9.81
CA LEU A 289 -15.37 -26.02 -10.74
C LEU A 289 -15.48 -25.33 -12.10
N TYR A 290 -15.63 -24.01 -12.12
CA TYR A 290 -15.72 -23.23 -13.37
C TYR A 290 -14.39 -23.15 -14.13
N ALA A 291 -13.25 -23.04 -13.43
CA ALA A 291 -11.92 -23.12 -14.04
C ALA A 291 -11.73 -24.47 -14.76
N ARG A 292 -12.15 -25.58 -14.14
CA ARG A 292 -12.15 -26.91 -14.79
C ARG A 292 -13.13 -27.02 -15.94
N ALA A 293 -14.33 -26.46 -15.80
CA ALA A 293 -15.30 -26.46 -16.89
C ALA A 293 -14.76 -25.70 -18.12
N ALA A 294 -14.00 -24.62 -17.91
CA ALA A 294 -13.34 -23.88 -18.99
C ALA A 294 -12.20 -24.68 -19.65
N GLU A 295 -11.58 -25.62 -18.93
CA GLU A 295 -10.59 -26.56 -19.47
C GLU A 295 -11.17 -27.42 -20.60
N LYS A 296 -12.40 -27.92 -20.45
CA LYS A 296 -13.12 -28.70 -21.48
C LYS A 296 -13.43 -27.90 -22.75
N GLN A 297 -13.20 -26.59 -22.72
CA GLN A 297 -13.36 -25.67 -23.85
C GLN A 297 -12.02 -25.03 -24.26
N GLY A 298 -10.89 -25.52 -23.74
CA GLY A 298 -9.54 -25.06 -24.10
C GLY A 298 -9.15 -23.69 -23.54
N LYS A 299 -9.87 -23.16 -22.54
CA LYS A 299 -9.64 -21.80 -21.99
C LYS A 299 -9.42 -21.78 -20.49
N LYS A 300 -8.81 -22.83 -19.93
CA LYS A 300 -8.52 -22.91 -18.49
C LYS A 300 -7.72 -21.70 -17.99
N TRP A 301 -6.53 -21.45 -18.54
CA TRP A 301 -5.67 -20.36 -18.07
C TRP A 301 -6.30 -18.99 -18.20
N ALA A 302 -6.96 -18.71 -19.33
CA ALA A 302 -7.71 -17.46 -19.49
C ALA A 302 -8.83 -17.30 -18.44
N MET A 303 -9.46 -18.40 -18.02
CA MET A 303 -10.44 -18.39 -16.94
C MET A 303 -9.79 -18.20 -15.57
N VAL A 304 -8.69 -18.91 -15.29
CA VAL A 304 -7.89 -18.79 -14.06
C VAL A 304 -7.47 -17.33 -13.85
N ASP A 305 -6.92 -16.71 -14.87
CA ASP A 305 -6.47 -15.31 -14.82
C ASP A 305 -7.63 -14.37 -14.53
N LEU A 306 -8.76 -14.50 -15.24
CA LEU A 306 -9.95 -13.67 -14.98
C LEU A 306 -10.52 -13.87 -13.57
N LEU A 307 -10.50 -15.09 -13.04
CA LEU A 307 -10.97 -15.36 -11.67
C LEU A 307 -10.04 -14.67 -10.66
N PHE A 308 -8.72 -14.77 -10.81
CA PHE A 308 -7.76 -14.11 -9.93
C PHE A 308 -7.75 -12.58 -10.05
N GLU A 309 -8.12 -12.02 -11.20
CA GLU A 309 -8.30 -10.57 -11.37
C GLU A 309 -9.57 -10.05 -10.69
N ASN A 310 -10.56 -10.92 -10.42
CA ASN A 310 -11.89 -10.55 -9.97
C ASN A 310 -12.26 -11.15 -8.60
N GLN A 311 -11.28 -11.45 -7.73
CA GLN A 311 -11.49 -12.13 -6.43
C GLN A 311 -12.50 -11.45 -5.49
N GLN A 312 -12.82 -10.17 -5.70
CA GLN A 312 -13.77 -9.41 -4.89
C GLN A 312 -15.21 -9.95 -5.00
N ASP A 313 -15.53 -10.56 -6.15
CA ASP A 313 -16.83 -11.16 -6.41
C ASP A 313 -16.65 -12.36 -7.34
N LEU A 314 -16.76 -13.55 -6.76
CA LEU A 314 -16.74 -14.82 -7.48
C LEU A 314 -18.09 -15.55 -7.36
N SER A 315 -19.18 -14.79 -7.25
CA SER A 315 -20.52 -15.35 -7.40
C SER A 315 -20.70 -16.02 -8.77
N GLU A 316 -21.61 -17.00 -8.85
CA GLU A 316 -21.87 -17.71 -10.12
C GLU A 316 -22.19 -16.73 -11.24
N GLU A 317 -23.02 -15.72 -10.96
CA GLU A 317 -23.40 -14.69 -11.93
C GLU A 317 -22.16 -13.98 -12.49
N LYS A 318 -21.26 -13.53 -11.60
CA LYS A 318 -20.04 -12.84 -12.00
C LYS A 318 -19.11 -13.74 -12.81
N ILE A 319 -18.94 -14.99 -12.40
CA ILE A 319 -18.13 -15.98 -13.13
C ILE A 319 -18.68 -16.18 -14.54
N LEU A 320 -20.00 -16.31 -14.70
CA LEU A 320 -20.62 -16.45 -16.02
C LEU A 320 -20.45 -15.19 -16.88
N GLN A 321 -20.49 -13.99 -16.30
CA GLN A 321 -20.18 -12.74 -17.01
C GLN A 321 -18.72 -12.70 -17.49
N LEU A 322 -17.77 -13.14 -16.67
CA LEU A 322 -16.35 -13.25 -17.04
C LEU A 322 -16.16 -14.28 -18.16
N ALA A 323 -16.81 -15.44 -18.06
CA ALA A 323 -16.76 -16.48 -19.09
C ALA A 323 -17.28 -16.00 -20.46
N LYS A 324 -18.28 -15.11 -20.49
CA LYS A 324 -18.77 -14.50 -21.74
C LYS A 324 -17.68 -13.69 -22.43
N LYS A 325 -16.83 -12.96 -21.69
CA LYS A 325 -15.69 -12.22 -22.24
C LYS A 325 -14.67 -13.14 -22.92
N LEU A 326 -14.56 -14.37 -22.43
CA LEU A 326 -13.69 -15.39 -23.01
C LEU A 326 -14.30 -16.08 -24.23
N ASN A 327 -15.50 -15.71 -24.69
CA ASN A 327 -16.22 -16.43 -25.75
C ASN A 327 -16.35 -17.93 -25.43
N LEU A 328 -16.75 -18.26 -24.20
CA LEU A 328 -17.10 -19.63 -23.77
C LEU A 328 -18.57 -19.90 -24.02
N ASN A 329 -18.93 -21.16 -24.31
CA ASN A 329 -20.32 -21.59 -24.32
C ASN A 329 -20.80 -21.70 -22.87
N ILE A 330 -21.66 -20.76 -22.47
CA ILE A 330 -22.13 -20.58 -21.09
C ILE A 330 -22.98 -21.75 -20.61
N GLU A 331 -23.88 -22.26 -21.45
CA GLU A 331 -24.73 -23.41 -21.11
C GLU A 331 -23.89 -24.67 -20.87
N LYS A 332 -22.94 -24.93 -21.77
CA LYS A 332 -21.99 -26.04 -21.62
C LYS A 332 -21.13 -25.85 -20.37
N LEU A 333 -20.63 -24.64 -20.14
CA LEU A 333 -19.79 -24.32 -18.98
C LEU A 333 -20.52 -24.57 -17.67
N LYS A 334 -21.76 -24.08 -17.54
CA LYS A 334 -22.59 -24.29 -16.36
C LYS A 334 -22.88 -25.77 -16.14
N LYS A 335 -23.24 -26.50 -17.20
CA LYS A 335 -23.46 -27.95 -17.13
C LYS A 335 -22.20 -28.69 -16.67
N ASP A 336 -21.04 -28.36 -17.25
CA ASP A 336 -19.77 -28.99 -16.94
C ASP A 336 -19.27 -28.69 -15.52
N ALA A 337 -19.52 -27.49 -14.99
CA ALA A 337 -19.14 -27.10 -13.64
C ALA A 337 -19.99 -27.82 -12.56
N HIS A 338 -21.27 -28.06 -12.85
CA HIS A 338 -22.19 -28.76 -11.95
C HIS A 338 -22.20 -30.28 -12.13
N ASP A 339 -21.39 -30.81 -13.06
CA ASP A 339 -21.25 -32.25 -13.27
C ASP A 339 -20.59 -32.90 -12.03
N PRO A 340 -21.19 -33.96 -11.46
CA PRO A 340 -20.58 -34.71 -10.35
C PRO A 340 -19.14 -35.19 -10.63
N LEU A 341 -18.78 -35.42 -11.89
CA LEU A 341 -17.41 -35.76 -12.31
C LEU A 341 -16.43 -34.61 -12.03
N ALA A 342 -16.83 -33.35 -12.22
CA ALA A 342 -15.98 -32.20 -11.95
C ALA A 342 -15.64 -32.12 -10.45
N MET A 343 -16.61 -32.42 -9.59
CA MET A 343 -16.39 -32.48 -8.14
C MET A 343 -15.52 -33.67 -7.73
N LYS A 344 -15.68 -34.82 -8.37
CA LYS A 344 -14.79 -35.98 -8.14
C LYS A 344 -13.34 -35.65 -8.51
N GLN A 345 -13.12 -34.95 -9.63
CA GLN A 345 -11.79 -34.50 -10.06
C GLN A 345 -11.21 -33.46 -9.10
N LEU A 346 -12.00 -32.48 -8.65
CA LEU A 346 -11.57 -31.50 -7.66
C LEU A 346 -11.09 -32.19 -6.37
N LYS A 347 -11.86 -33.17 -5.88
CA LYS A 347 -11.46 -33.98 -4.72
C LYS A 347 -10.17 -34.78 -4.95
N SER A 348 -9.90 -35.20 -6.19
CA SER A 348 -8.65 -35.88 -6.52
C SER A 348 -7.45 -34.95 -6.38
N ASP A 349 -7.57 -33.69 -6.80
CA ASP A 349 -6.47 -32.73 -6.68
C ASP A 349 -6.27 -32.27 -5.24
N ILE A 350 -7.35 -32.14 -4.45
CA ILE A 350 -7.27 -31.90 -2.99
C ILE A 350 -6.49 -33.02 -2.27
N ASN A 351 -6.51 -34.24 -2.80
CA ASN A 351 -5.91 -35.43 -2.16
C ASN A 351 -4.52 -35.81 -2.68
N LYS A 352 -4.04 -35.16 -3.75
CA LYS A 352 -2.61 -35.18 -4.08
C LYS A 352 -1.83 -34.42 -3.01
#